data_AF-E3NN11-F1
#
_entry.id   AF-E3NN11-F1
#
_cell.length_a   1.000
_cell.length_b   1.000
_cell.length_c   1.000
_cell.angle_alpha   90.00
_cell.angle_beta   90.00
_cell.angle_gamma   90.00
#
_symmetry.space_group_name_H-M   'P 1'
#
loop_
_entity.id
_entity.type
_entity.pdbx_description
1 polymer ?
#
loop_
_entity_poly.entity_id
_entity_poly.type
_entity_poly.pdbx_seq_one_letter_code
_entity_poly.pdbx_strand_id
1 'polypeptide(L)'
;MKWLYTYVEQCNSGSSDACLPYQNNTIFYAYSNDIDFDTYRQGVYFMVYYTKKYTSLANVRFDTKQEEEIEYHSDWRSFNASIYSHQPKPSLGYGDKTTGSNLYKVLKKFLNNGKVSLCGAQVLVLSKRYPDESDVSDIISQLRANHVMVRIAVDSIPSGGSNSASLYEMSYQTNGYCAFATGQDLEIAFAYMTEIFRRPYQFIAQNFVVSGSGRIEKPAFEIPASDGFINWCKFAITVQNHTLDNTFVSMNYTIERTDGTHVYEYPSDYSHHLSGTAQTDEFYCNSSLSYKWTMDYHYNTNEQQIYQLRMYNLFYHDFLPLPPFG
;
A
#
# COMPACT_ATOMS: atom_id res chain seq x y z
N MET A 1 -36.52 -6.43 31.72
CA MET A 1 -35.30 -5.75 32.21
C MET A 1 -34.83 -4.86 31.05
N LYS A 2 -35.09 -3.55 31.16
CA LYS A 2 -34.90 -2.55 30.10
C LYS A 2 -33.46 -2.06 30.13
N TRP A 3 -32.74 -2.12 29.02
CA TRP A 3 -31.51 -1.35 28.82
C TRP A 3 -31.90 -0.01 28.20
N LEU A 4 -31.65 1.06 28.93
CA LEU A 4 -31.77 2.45 28.49
C LEU A 4 -30.46 2.85 27.81
N TYR A 5 -30.56 3.23 26.54
CA TYR A 5 -29.53 4.01 25.86
C TYR A 5 -29.58 5.44 26.39
N THR A 6 -28.43 5.99 26.77
CA THR A 6 -28.27 7.41 27.08
C THR A 6 -27.28 8.00 26.09
N TYR A 7 -27.74 8.94 25.28
CA TYR A 7 -26.91 9.76 24.40
C TYR A 7 -26.47 11.03 25.15
N VAL A 8 -25.15 11.28 25.11
CA VAL A 8 -24.41 12.55 24.92
C VAL A 8 -24.78 13.75 25.82
N GLU A 9 -23.80 14.28 26.58
CA GLU A 9 -23.05 15.50 26.20
C GLU A 9 -22.10 15.95 27.35
N GLN A 10 -20.80 16.12 27.05
CA GLN A 10 -20.03 17.32 27.45
C GLN A 10 -18.65 17.31 26.77
N CYS A 11 -18.49 18.17 25.77
CA CYS A 11 -17.19 18.60 25.28
C CYS A 11 -16.47 19.34 26.41
N ASN A 12 -15.38 18.78 26.92
CA ASN A 12 -14.36 19.56 27.63
C ASN A 12 -13.22 19.85 26.66
N SER A 13 -13.04 21.13 26.39
CA SER A 13 -11.98 21.74 25.61
C SER A 13 -10.62 21.48 26.24
N GLY A 14 -9.76 20.74 25.53
CA GLY A 14 -8.38 20.46 25.92
C GLY A 14 -7.90 19.10 25.40
N SER A 15 -7.82 18.93 24.09
CA SER A 15 -7.18 17.77 23.47
C SER A 15 -6.60 18.21 22.14
N SER A 16 -5.34 17.88 21.87
CA SER A 16 -4.77 17.93 20.53
C SER A 16 -5.75 17.34 19.51
N ASP A 17 -5.95 17.99 18.36
CA ASP A 17 -6.71 17.42 17.25
C ASP A 17 -6.19 16.01 16.96
N ALA A 18 -6.94 15.00 17.39
CA ALA A 18 -6.51 13.62 17.23
C ALA A 18 -6.43 13.30 15.73
N CYS A 19 -5.33 12.68 15.30
CA CYS A 19 -5.21 12.23 13.92
C CYS A 19 -6.23 11.12 13.66
N LEU A 20 -7.21 11.37 12.79
CA LEU A 20 -8.26 10.42 12.43
C LEU A 20 -8.19 10.06 10.94
N PRO A 21 -8.57 8.83 10.56
CA PRO A 21 -8.63 8.43 9.15
C PRO A 21 -9.74 9.21 8.42
N TYR A 22 -9.39 10.12 7.52
CA TYR A 22 -10.37 10.91 6.78
C TYR A 22 -10.36 10.56 5.27
N GLN A 23 -11.49 10.79 4.60
CA GLN A 23 -11.61 10.48 3.16
C GLN A 23 -10.79 11.43 2.27
N ASN A 24 -10.46 12.64 2.76
CA ASN A 24 -9.66 13.65 2.07
C ASN A 24 -8.20 13.71 2.55
N ASN A 25 -7.63 12.55 2.92
CA ASN A 25 -6.21 12.48 3.27
C ASN A 25 -5.33 12.88 2.08
N THR A 26 -4.13 13.36 2.38
CA THR A 26 -3.13 13.66 1.35
C THR A 26 -2.73 12.39 0.61
N ILE A 27 -2.75 12.42 -0.72
CA ILE A 27 -2.10 11.40 -1.56
C ILE A 27 -0.76 11.95 -2.03
N PHE A 28 0.32 11.23 -1.77
CA PHE A 28 1.64 11.57 -2.26
C PHE A 28 2.16 10.49 -3.21
N TYR A 29 2.41 10.86 -4.47
CA TYR A 29 2.97 9.97 -5.47
C TYR A 29 4.43 10.30 -5.77
N ALA A 30 5.35 9.41 -5.37
CA ALA A 30 6.76 9.51 -5.70
C ALA A 30 7.13 8.42 -6.72
N TYR A 31 7.93 8.77 -7.73
CA TYR A 31 8.37 7.79 -8.73
C TYR A 31 9.81 8.00 -9.16
N SER A 32 10.52 6.89 -9.34
CA SER A 32 11.91 6.88 -9.76
C SER A 32 12.02 7.34 -11.22
N ASN A 33 13.00 8.20 -11.49
CA ASN A 33 13.33 8.65 -12.85
C ASN A 33 13.82 7.50 -13.75
N ASP A 34 14.24 6.38 -13.16
CA ASP A 34 14.78 5.23 -13.89
C ASP A 34 13.68 4.26 -14.35
N ILE A 35 12.43 4.43 -13.90
CA ILE A 35 11.27 3.64 -14.35
C ILE A 35 11.04 3.86 -15.84
N ASP A 36 10.70 2.80 -16.56
CA ASP A 36 10.41 2.88 -17.98
C ASP A 36 9.09 3.61 -18.25
N PHE A 37 8.98 4.16 -19.46
CA PHE A 37 7.86 5.01 -19.82
C PHE A 37 6.51 4.27 -19.82
N ASP A 38 6.46 3.00 -20.22
CA ASP A 38 5.20 2.27 -20.34
C ASP A 38 4.63 1.93 -18.96
N THR A 39 5.47 1.40 -18.04
CA THR A 39 5.12 1.18 -16.64
C THR A 39 4.64 2.47 -15.98
N TYR A 40 5.39 3.56 -16.17
CA TYR A 40 5.02 4.86 -15.63
C TYR A 40 3.66 5.35 -16.18
N ARG A 41 3.48 5.31 -17.50
CA ARG A 41 2.27 5.82 -18.16
C ARG A 41 1.03 5.08 -17.71
N GLN A 42 1.10 3.75 -17.64
CA GLN A 42 -0.03 2.92 -17.19
C GLN A 42 -0.37 3.23 -15.74
N GLY A 43 0.65 3.35 -14.90
CA GLY A 43 0.48 3.72 -13.50
C GLY A 43 -0.15 5.10 -13.29
N VAL A 44 0.34 6.10 -14.01
CA VAL A 44 -0.19 7.47 -13.98
C VAL A 44 -1.65 7.52 -14.40
N TYR A 45 -2.05 6.75 -15.41
CA TYR A 45 -3.44 6.69 -15.84
C TYR A 45 -4.38 6.31 -14.68
N PHE A 46 -4.07 5.23 -13.96
CA PHE A 46 -4.88 4.81 -12.80
C PHE A 46 -4.75 5.76 -11.62
N MET A 47 -3.56 6.28 -11.37
CA MET A 47 -3.30 7.29 -10.34
C MET A 47 -4.23 8.49 -10.50
N VAL A 48 -4.27 9.10 -11.68
CA VAL A 48 -5.16 10.24 -11.98
C VAL A 48 -6.61 9.83 -11.83
N TYR A 49 -6.98 8.66 -12.34
CA TYR A 49 -8.36 8.21 -12.33
C TYR A 49 -8.91 8.06 -10.90
N TYR A 50 -8.15 7.44 -10.00
CA TYR A 50 -8.59 7.17 -8.63
C TYR A 50 -8.39 8.33 -7.66
N THR A 51 -7.55 9.30 -8.00
CA THR A 51 -7.31 10.49 -7.18
C THR A 51 -8.30 11.64 -7.41
N LYS A 52 -9.25 11.53 -8.36
CA LYS A 52 -10.20 12.61 -8.70
C LYS A 52 -11.00 13.19 -7.54
N LYS A 53 -11.25 12.40 -6.50
CA LYS A 53 -12.03 12.81 -5.32
C LYS A 53 -11.20 13.49 -4.24
N TYR A 54 -9.88 13.53 -4.39
CA TYR A 54 -8.96 14.07 -3.40
C TYR A 54 -8.62 15.53 -3.70
N THR A 55 -8.54 16.33 -2.64
CA THR A 55 -8.26 17.77 -2.70
C THR A 55 -6.85 18.12 -2.22
N SER A 56 -6.07 17.13 -1.79
CA SER A 56 -4.70 17.30 -1.30
C SER A 56 -3.84 16.24 -1.97
N LEU A 57 -3.14 16.65 -3.03
CA LEU A 57 -2.31 15.76 -3.85
C LEU A 57 -0.89 16.30 -3.88
N ALA A 58 0.10 15.41 -3.99
CA ALA A 58 1.49 15.78 -4.18
C ALA A 58 2.19 14.80 -5.10
N ASN A 59 3.17 15.28 -5.88
CA ASN A 59 4.05 14.40 -6.65
C ASN A 59 5.49 14.87 -6.69
N VAL A 60 6.39 13.93 -6.94
CA VAL A 60 7.80 14.22 -7.23
C VAL A 60 8.44 13.07 -8.00
N ARG A 61 9.34 13.42 -8.91
CA ARG A 61 10.27 12.48 -9.55
C ARG A 61 11.56 12.45 -8.75
N PHE A 62 12.03 11.26 -8.39
CA PHE A 62 13.26 11.07 -7.63
C PHE A 62 14.31 10.30 -8.45
N ASP A 63 15.51 10.06 -7.89
CA ASP A 63 16.68 9.48 -8.60
C ASP A 63 17.24 10.34 -9.74
N THR A 64 17.23 11.66 -9.55
CA THR A 64 17.81 12.64 -10.48
C THR A 64 19.10 13.25 -9.94
N LYS A 65 20.03 13.66 -10.83
CA LYS A 65 21.29 14.34 -10.45
C LYS A 65 21.03 15.64 -9.68
N GLN A 66 20.05 16.40 -10.16
CA GLN A 66 19.53 17.57 -9.48
C GLN A 66 18.19 17.19 -8.86
N GLU A 67 18.12 17.24 -7.54
CA GLU A 67 16.89 16.94 -6.81
C GLU A 67 15.76 17.86 -7.23
N GLU A 68 14.61 17.25 -7.46
CA GLU A 68 13.37 17.98 -7.72
C GLU A 68 12.66 18.30 -6.41
N GLU A 69 11.85 19.35 -6.44
CA GLU A 69 11.00 19.74 -5.33
C GLU A 69 9.66 19.03 -5.41
N ILE A 70 9.04 18.78 -4.25
CA ILE A 70 7.71 18.19 -4.20
C ILE A 70 6.70 19.25 -4.65
N GLU A 71 5.92 18.92 -5.67
CA GLU A 71 4.80 19.73 -6.11
C GLU A 71 3.54 19.35 -5.36
N TYR A 72 2.79 20.36 -4.91
CA TYR A 72 1.56 20.20 -4.13
C TYR A 72 0.40 20.79 -4.89
N HIS A 73 -0.74 20.10 -4.83
CA HIS A 73 -1.88 20.33 -5.70
C HIS A 73 -3.17 20.29 -4.88
N SER A 74 -4.04 21.26 -5.12
CA SER A 74 -5.36 21.37 -4.48
C SER A 74 -6.45 20.60 -5.24
N ASP A 75 -6.15 20.11 -6.44
CA ASP A 75 -7.11 19.42 -7.29
C ASP A 75 -6.43 18.43 -8.25
N TRP A 76 -7.23 17.49 -8.75
CA TRP A 76 -6.74 16.43 -9.63
C TRP A 76 -6.28 16.95 -11.01
N ARG A 77 -6.74 18.11 -11.48
CA ARG A 77 -6.36 18.63 -12.81
C ARG A 77 -4.95 19.22 -12.78
N SER A 78 -4.59 19.97 -11.74
CA SER A 78 -3.22 20.48 -11.57
C SER A 78 -2.23 19.33 -11.33
N PHE A 79 -2.61 18.36 -10.50
CA PHE A 79 -1.84 17.13 -10.29
C PHE A 79 -1.63 16.36 -11.60
N ASN A 80 -2.70 16.15 -12.37
CA ASN A 80 -2.65 15.53 -13.69
C ASN A 80 -1.70 16.29 -14.64
N ALA A 81 -1.81 17.62 -14.72
CA ALA A 81 -0.91 18.41 -15.55
C ALA A 81 0.57 18.22 -15.15
N SER A 82 0.86 18.23 -13.85
CA SER A 82 2.22 18.08 -13.32
C SER A 82 2.85 16.72 -13.63
N ILE A 83 2.16 15.62 -13.34
CA ILE A 83 2.73 14.29 -13.60
C ILE A 83 2.96 14.07 -15.11
N TYR A 84 2.05 14.54 -15.98
CA TYR A 84 2.24 14.41 -17.43
C TYR A 84 3.35 15.31 -17.97
N SER A 85 3.71 16.42 -17.30
CA SER A 85 4.88 17.23 -17.66
C SER A 85 6.19 16.71 -17.07
N HIS A 86 6.15 15.88 -16.03
CA HIS A 86 7.32 15.39 -15.28
C HIS A 86 7.59 13.89 -15.45
N GLN A 87 7.28 13.32 -16.61
CA GLN A 87 7.53 11.90 -16.93
C GLN A 87 9.00 11.47 -16.72
N PRO A 88 9.30 10.21 -16.39
CA PRO A 88 10.68 9.71 -16.29
C PRO A 88 11.52 10.11 -17.50
N LYS A 89 12.70 10.68 -17.24
CA LYS A 89 13.60 11.19 -18.27
C LYS A 89 15.02 10.69 -17.99
N PRO A 90 15.49 9.63 -18.66
CA PRO A 90 16.76 8.98 -18.36
C PRO A 90 17.97 9.93 -18.30
N SER A 91 17.98 11.01 -19.10
CA SER A 91 19.07 12.00 -19.11
C SER A 91 19.21 12.80 -17.80
N LEU A 92 18.19 12.80 -16.94
CA LEU A 92 18.21 13.47 -15.63
C LEU A 92 18.76 12.57 -14.51
N GLY A 93 18.83 11.26 -14.73
CA GLY A 93 19.26 10.27 -13.73
C GLY A 93 20.76 10.29 -13.50
N TYR A 94 21.25 9.58 -12.47
CA TYR A 94 22.66 9.60 -12.05
C TYR A 94 23.65 9.22 -13.16
N GLY A 95 23.25 8.35 -14.09
CA GLY A 95 24.08 7.90 -15.21
C GLY A 95 25.01 6.74 -14.85
N ASP A 96 24.83 6.15 -13.67
CA ASP A 96 25.55 4.97 -13.20
C ASP A 96 24.58 3.93 -12.58
N LYS A 97 25.11 2.75 -12.27
CA LYS A 97 24.36 1.63 -11.65
C LYS A 97 24.74 1.36 -10.19
N THR A 98 25.50 2.24 -9.57
CA THR A 98 26.05 2.05 -8.22
C THR A 98 25.43 2.99 -7.19
N THR A 99 25.08 4.20 -7.59
CA THR A 99 24.45 5.21 -6.73
C THR A 99 23.10 4.71 -6.26
N GLY A 100 22.84 4.72 -4.95
CA GLY A 100 21.54 4.39 -4.38
C GLY A 100 20.48 5.45 -4.63
N SER A 101 19.24 5.09 -4.31
CA SER A 101 18.09 5.97 -4.45
C SER A 101 18.05 7.06 -3.39
N ASN A 102 17.61 8.26 -3.78
CA ASN A 102 17.37 9.36 -2.82
C ASN A 102 15.93 9.40 -2.26
N LEU A 103 15.15 8.32 -2.38
CA LEU A 103 13.77 8.21 -1.89
C LEU A 103 13.61 8.66 -0.44
N TYR A 104 14.53 8.29 0.46
CA TYR A 104 14.41 8.61 1.87
C TYR A 104 14.62 10.10 2.16
N LYS A 105 15.41 10.79 1.34
CA LYS A 105 15.49 12.25 1.39
C LYS A 105 14.18 12.89 0.92
N VAL A 106 13.54 12.32 -0.09
CA VAL A 106 12.21 12.75 -0.57
C VAL A 106 11.14 12.57 0.51
N LEU A 107 11.10 11.42 1.19
CA LEU A 107 10.17 11.18 2.30
C LEU A 107 10.40 12.15 3.46
N LYS A 108 11.66 12.45 3.80
CA LYS A 108 12.00 13.49 4.79
C LYS A 108 11.51 14.89 4.37
N LYS A 109 11.65 15.27 3.09
CA LYS A 109 11.08 16.53 2.58
C LYS A 109 9.56 16.54 2.71
N PHE A 110 8.89 15.43 2.41
CA PHE A 110 7.43 15.31 2.56
C PHE A 110 7.00 15.43 4.03
N LEU A 111 7.66 14.75 4.97
CA LEU A 111 7.38 14.86 6.40
C LEU A 111 7.57 16.29 6.96
N ASN A 112 8.41 17.11 6.33
CA ASN A 112 8.69 18.48 6.74
C ASN A 112 8.02 19.54 5.85
N ASN A 113 6.94 19.18 5.14
CA ASN A 113 6.42 20.01 4.06
C ASN A 113 5.70 21.30 4.49
N GLY A 114 4.99 21.30 5.63
CA GLY A 114 4.21 22.44 6.12
C GLY A 114 3.08 22.95 5.20
N LYS A 115 2.79 22.27 4.10
CA LYS A 115 1.84 22.65 3.02
C LYS A 115 0.55 21.83 3.03
N VAL A 116 0.63 20.54 3.38
CA VAL A 116 -0.49 19.59 3.42
C VAL A 116 -0.44 18.76 4.70
N SER A 117 -1.59 18.26 5.13
CA SER A 117 -1.69 17.40 6.31
C SER A 117 -0.96 16.07 6.09
N LEU A 118 -0.22 15.63 7.10
CA LEU A 118 0.41 14.31 7.13
C LEU A 118 -0.52 13.24 7.72
N CYS A 119 -1.49 13.65 8.55
CA CYS A 119 -2.35 12.71 9.25
C CYS A 119 -3.07 11.77 8.27
N GLY A 120 -2.82 10.47 8.39
CA GLY A 120 -3.44 9.44 7.54
C GLY A 120 -3.02 9.47 6.07
N ALA A 121 -1.99 10.25 5.71
CA ALA A 121 -1.57 10.41 4.33
C ALA A 121 -1.24 9.05 3.68
N GLN A 122 -1.56 8.93 2.40
CA GLN A 122 -1.32 7.72 1.62
C GLN A 122 -0.16 8.00 0.67
N VAL A 123 0.98 7.37 0.91
CA VAL A 123 2.18 7.50 0.07
C VAL A 123 2.24 6.30 -0.85
N LEU A 124 2.36 6.57 -2.14
CA LEU A 124 2.63 5.56 -3.15
C LEU A 124 3.97 5.84 -3.80
N VAL A 125 4.82 4.84 -3.83
CA VAL A 125 6.14 4.89 -4.45
C VAL A 125 6.24 3.89 -5.58
N LEU A 126 6.73 4.34 -6.74
CA LEU A 126 7.15 3.46 -7.82
C LEU A 126 8.68 3.53 -7.93
N SER A 127 9.36 2.47 -7.52
CA SER A 127 10.82 2.44 -7.37
C SER A 127 11.48 1.49 -8.35
N LYS A 128 12.60 1.92 -8.95
CA LYS A 128 13.52 1.05 -9.70
C LYS A 128 14.94 1.08 -9.14
N ARG A 129 15.38 2.19 -8.58
CA ARG A 129 16.66 2.25 -7.88
C ARG A 129 16.47 1.89 -6.42
N TYR A 130 17.34 1.05 -5.86
CA TYR A 130 17.28 0.72 -4.45
C TYR A 130 18.03 1.77 -3.63
N PRO A 131 17.58 2.11 -2.42
CA PRO A 131 18.38 2.87 -1.48
C PRO A 131 19.68 2.13 -1.13
N ASP A 132 20.67 2.86 -0.62
CA ASP A 132 21.86 2.25 0.01
C ASP A 132 21.80 2.35 1.54
N GLU A 133 20.95 3.24 2.06
CA GLU A 133 20.75 3.44 3.47
C GLU A 133 20.13 2.20 4.12
N SER A 134 20.70 1.78 5.25
CA SER A 134 20.18 0.68 6.06
C SER A 134 19.31 1.15 7.22
N ASP A 135 19.59 2.33 7.78
CA ASP A 135 18.82 2.88 8.90
C ASP A 135 17.77 3.89 8.41
N VAL A 136 16.52 3.47 8.47
CA VAL A 136 15.33 4.27 8.14
C VAL A 136 14.41 4.48 9.34
N SER A 137 14.89 4.14 10.55
CA SER A 137 14.09 4.11 11.79
C SER A 137 13.45 5.46 12.14
N ASP A 138 14.19 6.56 11.96
CA ASP A 138 13.71 7.92 12.18
C ASP A 138 12.54 8.27 11.23
N ILE A 139 12.68 7.95 9.94
CA ILE A 139 11.64 8.22 8.93
C ILE A 139 10.39 7.40 9.25
N ILE A 140 10.56 6.11 9.54
CA ILE A 140 9.46 5.23 9.91
C ILE A 140 8.75 5.74 11.17
N SER A 141 9.50 6.17 12.19
CA SER A 141 8.93 6.71 13.43
C SER A 141 8.04 7.93 13.15
N GLN A 142 8.50 8.85 12.30
CA GLN A 142 7.73 10.04 11.92
C GLN A 142 6.49 9.69 11.06
N LEU A 143 6.61 8.74 10.13
CA LEU A 143 5.46 8.25 9.35
C LEU A 143 4.40 7.62 10.26
N ARG A 144 4.83 6.77 11.20
CA ARG A 144 3.96 6.10 12.18
C ARG A 144 3.26 7.10 13.10
N ALA A 145 3.98 8.11 13.60
CA ALA A 145 3.41 9.15 14.45
C ALA A 145 2.28 9.94 13.77
N ASN A 146 2.26 9.96 12.43
CA ASN A 146 1.24 10.63 11.62
C ASN A 146 0.26 9.66 10.94
N HIS A 147 0.33 8.35 11.25
CA HIS A 147 -0.45 7.31 10.56
C HIS A 147 -0.33 7.34 9.03
N VAL A 148 0.84 7.75 8.52
CA VAL A 148 1.13 7.74 7.08
C VAL A 148 1.33 6.29 6.65
N MET A 149 0.61 5.85 5.62
CA MET A 149 0.77 4.50 5.05
C MET A 149 1.59 4.57 3.77
N VAL A 150 2.72 3.88 3.73
CA VAL A 150 3.60 3.83 2.56
C VAL A 150 3.42 2.51 1.82
N ARG A 151 3.07 2.59 0.54
CA ARG A 151 3.04 1.43 -0.36
C ARG A 151 4.07 1.62 -1.46
N ILE A 152 4.81 0.57 -1.77
CA ILE A 152 5.92 0.65 -2.71
C ILE A 152 5.78 -0.48 -3.72
N ALA A 153 5.66 -0.12 -4.99
CA ALA A 153 5.91 -1.06 -6.09
C ALA A 153 7.38 -0.94 -6.48
N VAL A 154 8.09 -2.04 -6.46
CA VAL A 154 9.54 -2.13 -6.65
C VAL A 154 9.81 -2.98 -7.88
N ASP A 155 10.54 -2.41 -8.85
CA ASP A 155 11.10 -3.19 -9.93
C ASP A 155 12.17 -4.13 -9.37
N SER A 156 11.94 -5.43 -9.48
CA SER A 156 12.86 -6.48 -9.03
C SER A 156 14.23 -6.42 -9.72
N ILE A 157 14.35 -5.70 -10.84
CA ILE A 157 15.59 -5.47 -11.57
C ILE A 157 16.07 -4.04 -11.29
N PRO A 158 16.95 -3.83 -10.29
CA PRO A 158 17.32 -2.48 -9.89
C PRO A 158 18.17 -1.77 -10.95
N SER A 159 17.93 -0.47 -11.12
CA SER A 159 18.79 0.39 -11.94
C SER A 159 20.09 0.80 -11.22
N GLY A 160 20.12 0.65 -9.90
CA GLY A 160 21.29 0.84 -9.04
C GLY A 160 20.94 0.74 -7.56
N GLY A 161 21.93 0.98 -6.70
CA GLY A 161 21.83 0.74 -5.27
C GLY A 161 21.67 -0.74 -4.91
N SER A 162 21.57 -1.02 -3.61
CA SER A 162 21.72 -2.40 -3.12
C SER A 162 20.70 -2.87 -2.08
N ASN A 163 20.05 -1.95 -1.35
CA ASN A 163 19.23 -2.32 -0.19
C ASN A 163 17.72 -2.27 -0.48
N SER A 164 17.20 -3.32 -1.10
CA SER A 164 15.75 -3.51 -1.27
C SER A 164 15.00 -3.79 0.04
N ALA A 165 15.66 -4.36 1.05
CA ALA A 165 15.02 -4.73 2.31
C ALA A 165 14.43 -3.52 3.04
N SER A 166 15.12 -2.38 2.99
CA SER A 166 14.63 -1.12 3.58
C SER A 166 13.31 -0.63 2.97
N LEU A 167 13.07 -0.89 1.67
CA LEU A 167 11.81 -0.54 0.98
C LEU A 167 10.65 -1.38 1.52
N TYR A 168 10.88 -2.68 1.72
CA TYR A 168 9.89 -3.56 2.35
C TYR A 168 9.62 -3.11 3.80
N GLU A 169 10.67 -2.88 4.58
CA GLU A 169 10.56 -2.47 5.98
C GLU A 169 9.73 -1.20 6.14
N MET A 170 9.97 -0.19 5.29
CA MET A 170 9.20 1.06 5.26
C MET A 170 7.70 0.80 5.10
N SER A 171 7.33 -0.05 4.14
CA SER A 171 5.93 -0.37 3.85
C SER A 171 5.31 -1.21 4.96
N TYR A 172 6.06 -2.23 5.43
CA TYR A 172 5.66 -3.12 6.51
C TYR A 172 5.34 -2.32 7.78
N GLN A 173 6.27 -1.48 8.23
CA GLN A 173 6.16 -0.74 9.50
C GLN A 173 5.09 0.36 9.49
N THR A 174 4.50 0.68 8.34
CA THR A 174 3.48 1.72 8.17
C THR A 174 2.10 1.18 7.79
N ASN A 175 1.87 -0.13 7.97
CA ASN A 175 0.63 -0.83 7.56
C ASN A 175 0.31 -0.78 6.06
N GLY A 176 1.27 -0.34 5.24
CA GLY A 176 1.22 -0.54 3.81
C GLY A 176 1.64 -1.96 3.41
N TYR A 177 2.09 -2.09 2.17
CA TYR A 177 2.70 -3.30 1.63
C TYR A 177 3.65 -2.94 0.49
N CYS A 178 4.62 -3.82 0.28
CA CYS A 178 5.61 -3.69 -0.77
C CYS A 178 5.41 -4.83 -1.78
N ALA A 179 5.46 -4.51 -3.07
CA ALA A 179 5.35 -5.46 -4.16
C ALA A 179 6.64 -5.46 -4.98
N PHE A 180 7.34 -6.59 -5.03
CA PHE A 180 8.50 -6.78 -5.90
C PHE A 180 8.05 -7.50 -7.16
N ALA A 181 8.15 -6.84 -8.31
CA ALA A 181 7.72 -7.38 -9.61
C ALA A 181 8.58 -6.78 -10.73
N THR A 182 8.48 -7.25 -11.96
CA THR A 182 9.17 -6.62 -13.10
C THR A 182 8.34 -6.77 -14.38
N GLY A 183 8.61 -5.92 -15.37
CA GLY A 183 7.84 -5.88 -16.62
C GLY A 183 6.34 -5.74 -16.36
N GLN A 184 5.53 -6.53 -17.09
CA GLN A 184 4.06 -6.45 -17.01
C GLN A 184 3.51 -6.69 -15.61
N ASP A 185 4.14 -7.56 -14.80
CA ASP A 185 3.70 -7.78 -13.42
C ASP A 185 3.88 -6.54 -12.55
N LEU A 186 4.91 -5.73 -12.81
CA LEU A 186 5.10 -4.46 -12.09
C LEU A 186 4.01 -3.45 -12.47
N GLU A 187 3.67 -3.37 -13.77
CA GLU A 187 2.58 -2.51 -14.24
C GLU A 187 1.25 -2.87 -13.56
N ILE A 188 0.95 -4.16 -13.47
CA ILE A 188 -0.27 -4.69 -12.88
C ILE A 188 -0.28 -4.50 -11.36
N ALA A 189 0.82 -4.86 -10.67
CA ALA A 189 0.96 -4.67 -9.23
C ALA A 189 0.77 -3.18 -8.85
N PHE A 190 1.40 -2.27 -9.59
CA PHE A 190 1.27 -0.84 -9.36
C PHE A 190 -0.17 -0.36 -9.64
N ALA A 191 -0.76 -0.75 -10.76
CA ALA A 191 -2.15 -0.42 -11.08
C ALA A 191 -3.11 -0.80 -9.95
N TYR A 192 -3.05 -2.05 -9.47
CA TYR A 192 -3.92 -2.50 -8.38
C TYR A 192 -3.64 -1.81 -7.04
N MET A 193 -2.39 -1.45 -6.78
CA MET A 193 -2.02 -0.66 -5.60
C MET A 193 -2.67 0.74 -5.62
N THR A 194 -2.83 1.36 -6.80
CA THR A 194 -3.55 2.64 -6.93
C THR A 194 -5.06 2.52 -6.68
N GLU A 195 -5.67 1.36 -6.95
CA GLU A 195 -7.12 1.15 -6.79
C GLU A 195 -7.58 1.26 -5.34
N ILE A 196 -6.66 1.06 -4.39
CA ILE A 196 -6.92 1.20 -2.96
C ILE A 196 -7.42 2.61 -2.63
N PHE A 197 -7.10 3.64 -3.42
CA PHE A 197 -7.62 4.99 -3.21
C PHE A 197 -9.13 5.09 -3.42
N ARG A 198 -9.76 4.14 -4.13
CA ARG A 198 -11.23 4.05 -4.12
C ARG A 198 -11.74 3.76 -2.71
N ARG A 199 -11.04 2.91 -1.96
CA ARG A 199 -11.39 2.30 -0.67
C ARG A 199 -10.30 2.60 0.37
N PRO A 200 -10.20 3.84 0.87
CA PRO A 200 -9.02 4.27 1.63
C PRO A 200 -8.93 3.67 3.04
N TYR A 201 -10.01 3.06 3.54
CA TYR A 201 -10.06 2.58 4.92
C TYR A 201 -9.62 1.13 5.00
N GLN A 202 -8.45 0.92 5.60
CA GLN A 202 -7.95 -0.40 5.92
C GLN A 202 -8.61 -0.91 7.20
N PHE A 203 -9.18 -2.12 7.15
CA PHE A 203 -9.83 -2.75 8.30
C PHE A 203 -9.28 -4.15 8.63
N ILE A 204 -8.40 -4.68 7.77
CA ILE A 204 -7.53 -5.82 8.11
C ILE A 204 -6.09 -5.44 7.78
N ALA A 205 -5.20 -5.64 8.76
CA ALA A 205 -3.76 -5.59 8.62
C ALA A 205 -3.15 -6.67 9.54
N GLN A 206 -2.80 -7.82 8.95
CA GLN A 206 -2.24 -8.96 9.69
C GLN A 206 -0.95 -9.42 9.03
N ASN A 207 0.00 -9.85 9.86
CA ASN A 207 1.29 -10.36 9.41
C ASN A 207 1.49 -11.76 10.03
N PHE A 208 1.92 -12.72 9.23
CA PHE A 208 2.16 -14.10 9.65
C PHE A 208 3.59 -14.48 9.29
N VAL A 209 4.35 -14.97 10.29
CA VAL A 209 5.65 -15.59 10.05
C VAL A 209 5.39 -17.04 9.66
N VAL A 210 5.84 -17.44 8.48
CA VAL A 210 5.61 -18.77 7.92
C VAL A 210 6.92 -19.40 7.43
N SER A 211 6.93 -20.72 7.25
CA SER A 211 8.03 -21.44 6.63
C SER A 211 7.53 -22.77 6.05
N GLY A 212 8.23 -23.32 5.04
CA GLY A 212 7.87 -24.58 4.41
C GLY A 212 6.45 -24.57 3.83
N SER A 213 5.68 -25.60 4.12
CA SER A 213 4.25 -25.66 3.77
C SER A 213 3.37 -25.47 4.99
N GLY A 214 2.24 -24.80 4.82
CA GLY A 214 1.27 -24.68 5.90
C GLY A 214 -0.02 -24.01 5.46
N ARG A 215 -0.84 -23.73 6.48
CA ARG A 215 -2.12 -23.07 6.33
C ARG A 215 -2.25 -21.92 7.30
N ILE A 216 -2.69 -20.76 6.81
CA ILE A 216 -3.16 -19.63 7.61
C ILE A 216 -4.68 -19.68 7.65
N GLU A 217 -5.26 -19.67 8.85
CA GLU A 217 -6.71 -19.57 9.06
C GLU A 217 -7.01 -18.31 9.84
N LYS A 218 -7.60 -17.32 9.18
CA LYS A 218 -8.05 -16.11 9.85
C LYS A 218 -9.38 -16.40 10.57
N PRO A 219 -9.55 -16.00 11.85
CA PRO A 219 -10.84 -15.98 12.50
C PRO A 219 -11.88 -15.21 11.68
N ALA A 220 -13.14 -15.63 11.83
CA ALA A 220 -14.25 -14.99 11.14
C ALA A 220 -14.25 -13.47 11.37
N PHE A 221 -14.53 -12.72 10.32
CA PHE A 221 -14.57 -11.25 10.37
C PHE A 221 -15.76 -10.70 9.65
N GLU A 222 -16.18 -9.52 10.08
CA GLU A 222 -17.26 -8.76 9.50
C GLU A 222 -16.70 -7.61 8.67
N ILE A 223 -17.52 -7.11 7.75
CA ILE A 223 -17.17 -5.98 6.92
C ILE A 223 -17.68 -4.72 7.61
N PRO A 224 -16.82 -3.75 7.95
CA PRO A 224 -17.26 -2.53 8.59
C PRO A 224 -18.08 -1.72 7.58
N ALA A 225 -19.39 -1.68 7.76
CA ALA A 225 -20.34 -0.81 7.07
C ALA A 225 -21.68 -0.82 7.81
N SER A 226 -22.64 0.01 7.38
CA SER A 226 -24.03 -0.13 7.82
C SER A 226 -24.59 -1.50 7.47
N ASP A 227 -25.46 -2.04 8.31
CA ASP A 227 -26.08 -3.35 8.11
C ASP A 227 -26.77 -3.47 6.74
N GLY A 228 -26.56 -4.60 6.06
CA GLY A 228 -27.13 -4.91 4.75
C GLY A 228 -26.41 -4.26 3.57
N PHE A 229 -25.33 -3.51 3.79
CA PHE A 229 -24.60 -2.87 2.71
C PHE A 229 -23.79 -3.89 1.90
N ILE A 230 -24.00 -3.87 0.58
CA ILE A 230 -23.31 -4.73 -0.37
C ILE A 230 -22.33 -3.88 -1.16
N ASN A 231 -21.07 -4.32 -1.24
CA ASN A 231 -20.03 -3.63 -1.97
C ASN A 231 -18.92 -4.57 -2.43
N TRP A 232 -17.97 -4.03 -3.16
CA TRP A 232 -16.68 -4.64 -3.40
C TRP A 232 -15.69 -4.31 -2.28
N CYS A 233 -15.14 -5.34 -1.65
CA CYS A 233 -14.03 -5.24 -0.71
C CYS A 233 -12.73 -5.55 -1.46
N LYS A 234 -11.73 -4.66 -1.35
CA LYS A 234 -10.40 -4.87 -1.97
C LYS A 234 -9.47 -5.49 -0.94
N PHE A 235 -8.61 -6.40 -1.36
CA PHE A 235 -7.57 -6.95 -0.50
C PHE A 235 -6.25 -7.07 -1.24
N ALA A 236 -5.16 -7.12 -0.47
CA ALA A 236 -3.82 -7.39 -0.95
C ALA A 236 -3.16 -8.45 -0.06
N ILE A 237 -2.45 -9.37 -0.70
CA ILE A 237 -1.61 -10.38 -0.08
C ILE A 237 -0.18 -10.15 -0.56
N THR A 238 0.77 -10.03 0.38
CA THR A 238 2.20 -10.10 0.07
C THR A 238 2.75 -11.41 0.60
N VAL A 239 3.51 -12.14 -0.23
CA VAL A 239 3.97 -13.50 0.12
C VAL A 239 5.41 -13.54 0.66
N GLN A 240 6.23 -12.52 0.37
CA GLN A 240 7.61 -12.42 0.87
C GLN A 240 8.15 -10.99 0.80
N ASN A 241 9.28 -10.76 1.47
CA ASN A 241 9.87 -9.44 1.69
C ASN A 241 11.01 -9.07 0.71
N HIS A 242 11.28 -9.91 -0.27
CA HIS A 242 12.29 -9.71 -1.32
C HIS A 242 11.72 -10.11 -2.67
N THR A 243 12.42 -9.83 -3.76
CA THR A 243 12.09 -10.31 -5.11
C THR A 243 11.63 -11.76 -5.09
N LEU A 244 10.51 -12.05 -5.78
CA LEU A 244 9.99 -13.41 -5.93
C LEU A 244 11.08 -14.30 -6.53
N ASP A 245 11.37 -15.41 -5.87
CA ASP A 245 12.40 -16.35 -6.28
C ASP A 245 11.86 -17.78 -6.24
N ASN A 246 12.74 -18.74 -6.52
CA ASN A 246 12.36 -20.14 -6.58
C ASN A 246 12.02 -20.73 -5.21
N THR A 247 12.10 -19.97 -4.11
CA THR A 247 11.72 -20.48 -2.79
C THR A 247 10.20 -20.58 -2.65
N PHE A 248 9.47 -19.62 -3.22
CA PHE A 248 8.01 -19.65 -3.30
C PHE A 248 7.56 -20.65 -4.37
N VAL A 249 6.68 -21.56 -3.99
CA VAL A 249 6.14 -22.57 -4.91
C VAL A 249 4.69 -22.28 -5.24
N SER A 250 3.85 -22.06 -4.24
CA SER A 250 2.43 -21.78 -4.46
C SER A 250 1.74 -21.12 -3.27
N MET A 251 0.62 -20.48 -3.60
CA MET A 251 -0.35 -19.96 -2.66
C MET A 251 -1.74 -20.22 -3.25
N ASN A 252 -2.62 -20.83 -2.46
CA ASN A 252 -4.05 -20.91 -2.76
C ASN A 252 -4.80 -20.29 -1.59
N TYR A 253 -5.90 -19.58 -1.85
CA TYR A 253 -6.71 -19.05 -0.76
C TYR A 253 -8.19 -19.04 -1.09
N THR A 254 -9.01 -19.02 -0.04
CA THR A 254 -10.43 -18.80 -0.12
C THR A 254 -10.87 -17.69 0.83
N ILE A 255 -11.80 -16.85 0.37
CA ILE A 255 -12.59 -15.95 1.20
C ILE A 255 -14.04 -16.42 1.12
N GLU A 256 -14.47 -17.09 2.18
CA GLU A 256 -15.76 -17.79 2.24
C GLU A 256 -16.71 -17.10 3.21
N ARG A 257 -17.97 -16.93 2.81
CA ARG A 257 -19.03 -16.53 3.75
C ARG A 257 -19.28 -17.64 4.75
N THR A 258 -19.48 -17.29 6.02
CA THR A 258 -19.70 -18.30 7.07
C THR A 258 -20.99 -19.11 6.90
N ASP A 259 -21.91 -18.67 6.05
CA ASP A 259 -23.12 -19.41 5.67
C ASP A 259 -22.91 -20.41 4.51
N GLY A 260 -21.70 -20.45 3.93
CA GLY A 260 -21.32 -21.34 2.81
C GLY A 260 -21.87 -20.93 1.44
N THR A 261 -22.54 -19.78 1.31
CA THR A 261 -23.23 -19.39 0.07
C THR A 261 -22.33 -18.78 -1.00
N HIS A 262 -21.13 -18.35 -0.61
CA HIS A 262 -20.17 -17.73 -1.52
C HIS A 262 -18.75 -18.04 -1.08
N VAL A 263 -17.93 -18.43 -2.04
CA VAL A 263 -16.49 -18.64 -1.88
C VAL A 263 -15.81 -17.90 -3.02
N TYR A 264 -15.01 -16.90 -2.67
CA TYR A 264 -14.02 -16.35 -3.59
C TYR A 264 -12.75 -17.19 -3.45
N GLU A 265 -12.17 -17.65 -4.56
CA GLU A 265 -11.03 -18.57 -4.54
C GLU A 265 -9.91 -18.13 -5.50
N TYR A 266 -8.68 -18.42 -5.09
CA TYR A 266 -7.48 -18.25 -5.90
C TYR A 266 -6.63 -19.53 -5.82
N PRO A 267 -6.08 -19.99 -6.96
CA PRO A 267 -6.34 -19.48 -8.31
C PRO A 267 -7.74 -19.87 -8.81
N SER A 268 -8.35 -19.00 -9.60
CA SER A 268 -9.58 -19.26 -10.37
C SER A 268 -9.57 -18.48 -11.68
N ASP A 269 -10.47 -18.85 -12.61
CA ASP A 269 -10.65 -18.17 -13.89
C ASP A 269 -11.03 -16.68 -13.75
N TYR A 270 -11.52 -16.27 -12.58
CA TYR A 270 -11.96 -14.91 -12.29
C TYR A 270 -11.00 -14.14 -11.38
N SER A 271 -9.97 -14.81 -10.83
CA SER A 271 -8.98 -14.19 -9.97
C SER A 271 -7.83 -13.58 -10.76
N HIS A 272 -7.32 -12.46 -10.30
CA HIS A 272 -6.08 -11.88 -10.81
C HIS A 272 -4.89 -12.74 -10.38
N HIS A 273 -3.96 -12.95 -11.31
CA HIS A 273 -2.72 -13.68 -11.05
C HIS A 273 -1.84 -12.95 -10.03
N LEU A 274 -1.00 -13.72 -9.33
CA LEU A 274 0.06 -13.18 -8.48
C LEU A 274 1.06 -12.36 -9.33
N SER A 275 1.16 -11.05 -9.07
CA SER A 275 2.04 -10.13 -9.78
C SER A 275 3.32 -9.91 -8.97
N GLY A 276 4.36 -10.69 -9.27
CA GLY A 276 5.57 -10.74 -8.44
C GLY A 276 5.25 -11.23 -7.03
N THR A 277 5.53 -10.45 -5.99
CA THR A 277 5.26 -10.86 -4.60
C THR A 277 3.89 -10.45 -4.07
N ALA A 278 3.08 -9.72 -4.85
CA ALA A 278 1.80 -9.20 -4.40
C ALA A 278 0.63 -9.71 -5.26
N GLN A 279 -0.38 -10.25 -4.60
CA GLN A 279 -1.67 -10.57 -5.21
C GLN A 279 -2.70 -9.58 -4.67
N THR A 280 -3.43 -8.90 -5.55
CA THR A 280 -4.43 -7.91 -5.14
C THR A 280 -5.70 -8.14 -5.93
N ASP A 281 -6.83 -8.21 -5.24
CA ASP A 281 -8.12 -8.50 -5.86
C ASP A 281 -9.29 -7.84 -5.12
N GLU A 282 -10.51 -8.08 -5.60
CA GLU A 282 -11.75 -7.71 -4.94
C GLU A 282 -12.80 -8.81 -4.98
N PHE A 283 -13.66 -8.82 -3.97
CA PHE A 283 -14.82 -9.71 -3.90
C PHE A 283 -16.07 -8.96 -3.43
N TYR A 284 -17.25 -9.49 -3.79
CA TYR A 284 -18.53 -8.96 -3.32
C TYR A 284 -18.77 -9.32 -1.85
N CYS A 285 -18.73 -8.29 -1.01
CA CYS A 285 -18.86 -8.37 0.42
C CYS A 285 -20.19 -7.73 0.89
N ASN A 286 -20.78 -8.30 1.93
CA ASN A 286 -22.02 -7.89 2.58
C ASN A 286 -21.76 -7.72 4.07
N SER A 287 -22.03 -6.54 4.61
CA SER A 287 -21.76 -6.21 6.02
C SER A 287 -22.64 -6.92 7.04
N SER A 288 -23.76 -7.53 6.63
CA SER A 288 -24.57 -8.38 7.52
C SER A 288 -23.99 -9.78 7.73
N LEU A 289 -22.92 -10.14 7.02
CA LEU A 289 -22.36 -11.49 7.00
C LEU A 289 -20.94 -11.49 7.55
N SER A 290 -20.54 -12.64 8.08
CA SER A 290 -19.15 -12.90 8.42
C SER A 290 -18.45 -13.72 7.34
N TYR A 291 -17.13 -13.55 7.28
CA TYR A 291 -16.26 -14.18 6.30
C TYR A 291 -15.11 -14.88 6.99
N LYS A 292 -14.65 -15.99 6.43
CA LYS A 292 -13.39 -16.66 6.79
C LYS A 292 -12.41 -16.47 5.65
N TRP A 293 -11.14 -16.34 6.00
CA TRP A 293 -10.05 -16.27 5.04
C TRP A 293 -9.05 -17.38 5.35
N THR A 294 -8.96 -18.35 4.45
CA THR A 294 -8.06 -19.50 4.57
C THR A 294 -7.04 -19.44 3.45
N MET A 295 -5.79 -19.73 3.75
CA MET A 295 -4.71 -19.72 2.77
C MET A 295 -3.78 -20.90 2.99
N ASP A 296 -3.57 -21.68 1.95
CA ASP A 296 -2.58 -22.74 1.88
C ASP A 296 -1.36 -22.20 1.13
N TYR A 297 -0.18 -22.33 1.73
CA TYR A 297 1.08 -21.86 1.13
C TYR A 297 2.11 -22.99 1.08
N HIS A 298 3.02 -22.89 0.12
CA HIS A 298 4.15 -23.80 0.00
C HIS A 298 5.43 -23.05 -0.43
N TYR A 299 6.46 -23.20 0.40
CA TYR A 299 7.84 -22.88 0.11
C TYR A 299 8.66 -24.16 0.04
N ASN A 300 9.65 -24.20 -0.85
CA ASN A 300 10.57 -25.35 -0.93
C ASN A 300 11.73 -25.26 0.08
N THR A 301 11.79 -24.20 0.88
CA THR A 301 12.73 -24.03 2.00
C THR A 301 12.00 -23.85 3.32
N ASN A 302 12.73 -24.01 4.42
CA ASN A 302 12.24 -23.69 5.77
C ASN A 302 12.68 -22.29 6.24
N GLU A 303 13.15 -21.44 5.32
CA GLU A 303 13.46 -20.04 5.65
C GLU A 303 12.17 -19.31 6.00
N GLN A 304 12.25 -18.41 6.97
CA GLN A 304 11.09 -17.67 7.43
C GLN A 304 10.71 -16.60 6.42
N GLN A 305 9.43 -16.58 6.08
CA GLN A 305 8.81 -15.58 5.23
C GLN A 305 7.71 -14.85 6.00
N ILE A 306 7.34 -13.66 5.52
CA ILE A 306 6.28 -12.86 6.12
C ILE A 306 5.13 -12.74 5.13
N TYR A 307 3.99 -13.35 5.46
CA TYR A 307 2.72 -13.13 4.76
C TYR A 307 2.03 -11.91 5.32
N GLN A 308 1.66 -10.98 4.44
CA GLN A 308 0.88 -9.80 4.82
C GLN A 308 -0.51 -9.91 4.23
N LEU A 309 -1.54 -9.84 5.08
CA LEU A 309 -2.93 -9.71 4.66
C LEU A 309 -3.40 -8.28 4.90
N ARG A 310 -3.92 -7.64 3.86
CA ARG A 310 -4.49 -6.28 3.91
C ARG A 310 -5.88 -6.29 3.30
N MET A 311 -6.85 -5.64 3.93
CA MET A 311 -8.19 -5.47 3.37
C MET A 311 -8.72 -4.06 3.57
N TYR A 312 -9.44 -3.56 2.56
CA TYR A 312 -9.82 -2.18 2.39
C TYR A 312 -11.29 -2.02 1.99
N ASN A 313 -11.97 -1.01 2.55
CA ASN A 313 -13.37 -0.70 2.26
C ASN A 313 -13.60 0.83 2.10
N LEU A 314 -14.81 1.19 1.66
CA LEU A 314 -15.28 2.57 1.51
C LEU A 314 -15.70 3.24 2.82
N PHE A 315 -16.04 2.44 3.83
CA PHE A 315 -16.59 2.95 5.09
C PHE A 315 -15.50 3.23 6.09
N TYR A 316 -15.71 4.31 6.84
CA TYR A 316 -14.82 4.75 7.90
C TYR A 316 -14.51 3.61 8.87
N HIS A 317 -13.24 3.52 9.23
CA HIS A 317 -12.71 2.67 10.28
C HIS A 317 -11.50 3.38 10.90
N ASP A 318 -11.32 3.27 12.22
CA ASP A 318 -10.16 3.82 12.92
C ASP A 318 -8.86 3.20 12.40
N PHE A 319 -7.72 3.89 12.61
CA PHE A 319 -6.43 3.33 12.23
C PHE A 319 -6.19 2.01 12.96
N LEU A 320 -5.81 0.98 12.20
CA LEU A 320 -5.43 -0.30 12.78
C LEU A 320 -4.12 -0.18 13.56
N PRO A 321 -3.91 -1.04 14.57
CA PRO A 321 -2.62 -1.13 15.24
C PRO A 321 -1.49 -1.29 14.23
N LEU A 322 -0.43 -0.51 14.41
CA LEU A 322 0.79 -0.65 13.61
C LEU A 322 1.56 -1.90 14.07
N PRO A 323 2.36 -2.54 13.19
CA PRO A 323 3.17 -3.68 13.59
C PRO A 323 4.18 -3.25 14.68
N PRO A 324 4.67 -4.21 15.49
CA PRO A 324 5.72 -3.94 16.46
C PRO A 324 6.91 -3.26 15.76
N PHE A 325 7.36 -2.15 16.33
CA PHE A 325 8.58 -1.49 15.89
C PHE A 325 9.76 -2.33 16.39
N GLY A 326 10.61 -2.75 15.47
CA GLY A 326 11.77 -3.62 15.75
C GLY A 326 12.92 -2.88 16.42
#